data_AF-A0A538NDE5-F1
#
_entry.id   AF-A0A538NDE5-F1
#
_cell.length_a   1.000
_cell.length_b   1.000
_cell.length_c   1.000
_cell.angle_alpha   90.00
_cell.angle_beta   90.00
_cell.angle_gamma   90.00
#
_symmetry.space_group_name_H-M   'P 1'
#
loop_
_entity.id
_entity.type
_entity.pdbx_description
1 polymer ?
#
loop_
_entity_poly.entity_id
_entity_poly.type
_entity_poly.pdbx_seq_one_letter_code
_entity_poly.pdbx_strand_id
1 'polypeptide(L)'
;MLAPMSRKAQPIHEVKSAGHLGNAISGEFALLIGLGTAAIFFAAGSQLVEIVAHPVAMIAVFIWLFAVILWSAICVVRHADCLAVKLGEPYGTLILTLSAISIEVVMISTAMLHGANNPTLGRDAIFSVVMIALNGLVGLSLLLGGLRHREQHYNLQGVNAYLNVIMALAVLGLVLPDFTTSKSGPNFSTEQEIFFIVVSLSLYAIFLFIQTMRHRRYFMESEDVVVTANSAHHPVRIHSTAFHASMLLVYLVAVILLAEKFAIPLDNSIEKFNMPQEF
;
A
#
# COMPACT_ATOMS: atom_id res chain seq x y z
N MET A 1 26.64 -20.06 -61.31
CA MET A 1 25.19 -20.00 -61.57
C MET A 1 24.49 -20.02 -60.22
N LEU A 2 24.16 -18.84 -59.69
CA LEU A 2 23.49 -18.63 -58.41
C LEU A 2 22.02 -18.29 -58.69
N ALA A 3 21.10 -19.06 -58.13
CA ALA A 3 19.66 -18.75 -58.16
C ALA A 3 19.24 -18.18 -56.79
N PRO A 4 18.50 -17.06 -56.71
CA PRO A 4 18.09 -16.49 -55.44
C PRO A 4 16.77 -17.13 -54.95
N MET A 5 16.77 -17.59 -53.69
CA MET A 5 15.55 -18.01 -52.99
C MET A 5 14.73 -16.76 -52.58
N SER A 6 13.58 -16.57 -53.22
CA SER A 6 12.60 -15.55 -52.86
C SER A 6 11.82 -15.98 -51.60
N ARG A 7 12.13 -15.34 -50.47
CA ARG A 7 11.40 -15.50 -49.20
C ARG A 7 10.18 -14.58 -49.25
N LYS A 8 8.99 -15.13 -49.50
CA LYS A 8 7.73 -14.39 -49.36
C LYS A 8 7.58 -13.90 -47.92
N ALA A 9 7.56 -12.58 -47.73
CA ALA A 9 7.18 -11.95 -46.47
C ALA A 9 5.68 -12.23 -46.20
N GLN A 10 5.38 -12.82 -45.05
CA GLN A 10 4.01 -12.88 -44.53
C GLN A 10 3.61 -11.50 -44.02
N PRO A 11 2.38 -11.01 -44.29
CA PRO A 11 1.92 -9.74 -43.75
C PRO A 11 1.66 -9.91 -42.24
N ILE A 12 2.21 -8.98 -41.45
CA ILE A 12 1.93 -8.86 -40.02
C ILE A 12 0.44 -8.47 -39.90
N HIS A 13 -0.36 -9.35 -39.28
CA HIS A 13 -1.74 -9.03 -38.92
C HIS A 13 -1.72 -7.95 -37.83
N GLU A 14 -2.07 -6.72 -38.23
CA GLU A 14 -2.42 -5.64 -37.31
C GLU A 14 -3.76 -5.99 -36.64
N VAL A 15 -3.71 -6.42 -35.37
CA VAL A 15 -4.92 -6.75 -34.60
C VAL A 15 -5.49 -5.48 -33.98
N LYS A 16 -6.53 -4.97 -34.66
CA LYS A 16 -7.65 -4.12 -34.22
C LYS A 16 -7.69 -3.77 -32.71
N SER A 17 -7.23 -2.56 -32.39
CA SER A 17 -7.17 -1.93 -31.05
C SER A 17 -8.55 -1.70 -30.37
N ALA A 18 -9.65 -1.67 -31.12
CA ALA A 18 -10.96 -1.25 -30.59
C ALA A 18 -11.68 -2.28 -29.68
N GLY A 19 -11.37 -3.57 -29.78
CA GLY A 19 -11.99 -4.62 -28.96
C GLY A 19 -11.36 -4.81 -27.57
N HIS A 20 -10.18 -4.22 -27.34
CA HIS A 20 -9.39 -4.43 -26.12
C HIS A 20 -9.81 -3.51 -24.97
N LEU A 21 -10.37 -2.34 -25.28
CA LEU A 21 -10.79 -1.35 -24.28
C LEU A 21 -12.10 -1.76 -23.58
N GLY A 22 -13.07 -2.28 -24.34
CA GLY A 22 -14.38 -2.69 -23.82
C GLY A 22 -14.28 -3.84 -22.81
N ASN A 23 -13.45 -4.84 -23.08
CA ASN A 23 -13.19 -5.96 -22.16
C ASN A 23 -12.25 -5.59 -20.99
N ALA A 24 -11.41 -4.55 -21.14
CA ALA A 24 -10.62 -4.03 -20.03
C ALA A 24 -11.53 -3.36 -19.00
N ILE A 25 -12.52 -2.57 -19.45
CA ILE A 25 -13.50 -1.90 -18.58
C ILE A 25 -14.34 -2.92 -17.80
N SER A 26 -14.65 -4.08 -18.38
CA SER A 26 -15.37 -5.16 -17.69
C SER A 26 -14.59 -5.75 -16.50
N GLY A 27 -13.25 -5.69 -16.54
CA GLY A 27 -12.37 -6.12 -15.45
C GLY A 27 -12.17 -5.09 -14.34
N GLU A 28 -12.64 -3.85 -14.54
CA GLU A 28 -12.50 -2.72 -13.62
C GLU A 28 -13.84 -2.32 -12.98
N PHE A 29 -14.78 -3.26 -12.88
CA PHE A 29 -16.06 -3.05 -12.21
C PHE A 29 -15.87 -2.61 -10.74
N ALA A 30 -14.78 -3.06 -10.12
CA ALA A 30 -14.33 -2.60 -8.81
C ALA A 30 -14.21 -1.07 -8.73
N LEU A 31 -13.59 -0.45 -9.74
CA LEU A 31 -13.41 0.99 -9.79
C LEU A 31 -14.73 1.72 -9.92
N LEU A 32 -15.64 1.22 -10.76
CA LEU A 32 -16.96 1.83 -10.93
C LEU A 32 -17.76 1.77 -9.63
N ILE A 33 -17.72 0.64 -8.91
CA ILE A 33 -18.34 0.53 -7.59
C ILE A 33 -17.67 1.48 -6.59
N GLY A 34 -16.34 1.54 -6.58
CA GLY A 34 -15.59 2.41 -5.67
C GLY A 34 -15.91 3.88 -5.87
N LEU A 35 -15.79 4.37 -7.11
CA LEU A 35 -16.12 5.75 -7.48
C LEU A 35 -17.61 6.04 -7.33
N GLY A 36 -18.48 5.10 -7.68
CA GLY A 36 -19.93 5.23 -7.49
C GLY A 36 -20.29 5.36 -6.01
N THR A 37 -19.69 4.54 -5.15
CA THR A 37 -19.87 4.62 -3.69
C THR A 37 -19.33 5.95 -3.17
N ALA A 38 -18.13 6.36 -3.57
CA ALA A 38 -17.58 7.65 -3.18
C ALA A 38 -18.49 8.83 -3.61
N ALA A 39 -19.02 8.79 -4.84
CA ALA A 39 -19.94 9.80 -5.36
C ALA A 39 -21.27 9.82 -4.60
N ILE A 40 -21.85 8.66 -4.27
CA ILE A 40 -23.06 8.56 -3.44
C ILE A 40 -22.81 9.19 -2.08
N PHE A 41 -21.68 8.89 -1.43
CA PHE A 41 -21.35 9.45 -0.13
C PHE A 41 -21.09 10.95 -0.16
N PHE A 42 -20.49 11.44 -1.26
CA PHE A 42 -20.29 12.87 -1.47
C PHE A 42 -21.60 13.62 -1.74
N ALA A 43 -22.52 13.01 -2.51
CA ALA A 43 -23.80 13.59 -2.85
C ALA A 43 -24.82 13.53 -1.71
N ALA A 44 -24.81 12.45 -0.92
CA ALA A 44 -25.74 12.26 0.19
C ALA A 44 -25.44 13.18 1.39
N GLY A 45 -24.22 13.71 1.51
CA GLY A 45 -23.88 14.76 2.48
C GLY A 45 -24.42 14.50 3.89
N SER A 46 -25.26 15.42 4.40
CA SER A 46 -25.87 15.35 5.73
C SER A 46 -26.97 14.29 5.88
N GLN A 47 -27.54 13.75 4.80
CA GLN A 47 -28.56 12.69 4.86
C GLN A 47 -27.97 11.35 5.32
N LEU A 48 -26.68 11.13 5.09
CA LEU A 48 -25.98 9.97 5.63
C LEU A 48 -25.92 10.00 7.16
N VAL A 49 -25.86 11.18 7.77
CA VAL A 49 -25.88 11.33 9.24
C VAL A 49 -27.23 10.88 9.81
N GLU A 50 -28.33 11.15 9.11
CA GLU A 50 -29.68 10.67 9.48
C GLU A 50 -29.84 9.15 9.27
N ILE A 51 -29.30 8.59 8.18
CA ILE A 51 -29.33 7.14 7.92
C ILE A 51 -28.48 6.37 8.94
N VAL A 52 -27.34 6.92 9.34
CA VAL A 52 -26.43 6.34 10.34
C VAL A 52 -27.02 6.39 11.77
N ALA A 53 -28.06 7.18 12.02
CA ALA A 53 -28.76 7.19 13.31
C ALA A 53 -29.43 5.82 13.62
N HIS A 54 -29.81 5.04 12.60
CA HIS A 54 -30.35 3.70 12.79
C HIS A 54 -29.22 2.65 12.95
N PRO A 55 -29.19 1.87 14.05
CA PRO A 55 -28.09 0.94 14.33
C PRO A 55 -27.84 -0.08 13.21
N VAL A 56 -28.90 -0.60 12.60
CA VAL A 56 -28.80 -1.61 11.53
C VAL A 56 -28.25 -0.99 10.24
N ALA A 57 -28.70 0.22 9.90
CA ALA A 57 -28.24 0.93 8.71
C ALA A 57 -26.77 1.34 8.84
N MET A 58 -26.33 1.76 10.03
CA MET A 58 -24.92 2.06 10.32
C MET A 58 -24.02 0.83 10.10
N ILE A 59 -24.38 -0.34 10.66
CA ILE A 59 -23.61 -1.57 10.48
C ILE A 59 -23.56 -1.98 9.00
N ALA A 60 -24.70 -1.88 8.29
CA ALA A 60 -24.75 -2.20 6.86
C ALA A 60 -23.83 -1.28 6.03
N VAL A 61 -23.86 0.03 6.30
CA VAL A 61 -22.99 1.03 5.67
C VAL A 61 -21.52 0.75 5.99
N PHE A 62 -21.20 0.44 7.24
CA PHE A 62 -19.84 0.11 7.67
C PHE A 62 -19.29 -1.11 6.92
N ILE A 63 -20.05 -2.22 6.90
CA ILE A 63 -19.66 -3.45 6.21
C ILE A 63 -19.53 -3.20 4.70
N TRP A 64 -20.44 -2.43 4.11
CA TRP A 64 -20.38 -2.07 2.69
C TRP A 64 -19.11 -1.29 2.36
N LEU A 65 -18.84 -0.18 3.07
CA LEU A 65 -17.64 0.64 2.84
C LEU A 65 -16.37 -0.17 3.04
N PHE A 66 -16.31 -0.97 4.11
CA PHE A 66 -15.16 -1.83 4.39
C PHE A 66 -14.91 -2.82 3.24
N ALA A 67 -15.95 -3.49 2.74
CA ALA A 67 -15.82 -4.43 1.63
C ALA A 67 -15.37 -3.75 0.34
N VAL A 68 -15.90 -2.56 0.01
CA VAL A 68 -15.52 -1.80 -1.20
C VAL A 68 -14.09 -1.27 -1.10
N ILE A 69 -13.66 -0.80 0.06
CA ILE A 69 -12.27 -0.37 0.32
C ILE A 69 -11.33 -1.55 0.14
N LEU A 70 -11.62 -2.70 0.77
CA LEU A 70 -10.79 -3.90 0.67
C LEU A 70 -10.68 -4.40 -0.78
N TRP A 71 -11.80 -4.43 -1.49
CA TRP A 71 -11.83 -4.83 -2.90
C TRP A 71 -11.01 -3.86 -3.79
N SER A 72 -11.10 -2.56 -3.52
CA SER A 72 -10.32 -1.54 -4.24
C SER A 72 -8.83 -1.62 -3.92
N ALA A 73 -8.46 -1.87 -2.67
CA ALA A 73 -7.07 -2.08 -2.25
C ALA A 73 -6.44 -3.32 -2.91
N ILE A 74 -7.19 -4.42 -3.05
CA ILE A 74 -6.74 -5.60 -3.80
C ILE A 74 -6.49 -5.23 -5.28
N CYS A 75 -7.31 -4.36 -5.87
CA CYS A 75 -7.08 -3.88 -7.23
C CYS A 75 -5.81 -3.01 -7.34
N VAL A 76 -5.54 -2.14 -6.35
CA VAL A 76 -4.26 -1.40 -6.26
C VAL A 76 -3.08 -2.37 -6.32
N VAL A 77 -3.09 -3.39 -5.46
CA VAL A 77 -2.03 -4.43 -5.41
C VAL A 77 -1.91 -5.13 -6.76
N ARG A 78 -3.02 -5.53 -7.39
CA ARG A 78 -3.02 -6.17 -8.72
C ARG A 78 -2.34 -5.30 -9.78
N HIS A 79 -2.61 -3.99 -9.82
CA HIS A 79 -1.97 -3.09 -10.79
C HIS A 79 -0.50 -2.84 -10.46
N ALA A 80 -0.16 -2.73 -9.17
CA ALA A 80 1.21 -2.59 -8.70
C ALA A 80 2.04 -3.84 -9.04
N ASP A 81 1.50 -5.06 -8.84
CA ASP A 81 2.13 -6.33 -9.20
C ASP A 81 2.37 -6.45 -10.71
N CYS A 82 1.38 -6.09 -11.53
CA CYS A 82 1.55 -6.08 -12.99
C CYS A 82 2.66 -5.12 -13.42
N LEU A 83 2.77 -3.97 -12.76
CA LEU A 83 3.81 -2.99 -13.01
C LEU A 83 5.17 -3.48 -12.49
N ALA A 84 5.19 -4.20 -11.38
CA ALA A 84 6.38 -4.79 -10.79
C ALA A 84 6.99 -5.88 -11.68
N VAL A 85 6.17 -6.79 -12.22
CA VAL A 85 6.60 -7.82 -13.17
C VAL A 85 7.19 -7.18 -14.44
N LYS A 86 6.61 -6.08 -14.93
CA LYS A 86 7.10 -5.37 -16.13
C LYS A 86 8.41 -4.64 -15.91
N LEU A 87 8.57 -4.00 -14.76
CA LEU A 87 9.74 -3.16 -14.46
C LEU A 87 10.89 -3.96 -13.84
N GLY A 88 10.59 -5.15 -13.30
CA GLY A 88 11.55 -6.03 -12.66
C GLY A 88 12.10 -5.48 -11.34
N GLU A 89 12.85 -6.33 -10.63
CA GLU A 89 13.49 -5.92 -9.38
C GLU A 89 14.64 -4.95 -9.64
N PRO A 90 14.87 -3.93 -8.79
CA PRO A 90 14.24 -3.68 -7.49
C PRO A 90 13.03 -2.72 -7.57
N TYR A 91 12.75 -2.18 -8.77
CA TYR A 91 11.69 -1.19 -8.97
C TYR A 91 10.31 -1.80 -8.75
N GLY A 92 10.14 -3.09 -9.05
CA GLY A 92 8.90 -3.80 -8.78
C GLY A 92 8.55 -3.85 -7.30
N THR A 93 9.47 -4.31 -6.46
CA THR A 93 9.30 -4.26 -4.99
C THR A 93 9.01 -2.83 -4.51
N LEU A 94 9.73 -1.81 -5.02
CA LEU A 94 9.48 -0.42 -4.64
C LEU A 94 8.08 0.06 -4.99
N ILE A 95 7.59 -0.25 -6.19
CA ILE A 95 6.24 0.16 -6.61
C ILE A 95 5.17 -0.53 -5.77
N LEU A 96 5.32 -1.83 -5.50
CA LEU A 96 4.39 -2.59 -4.67
C LEU A 96 4.32 -1.99 -3.26
N THR A 97 5.48 -1.82 -2.63
CA THR A 97 5.59 -1.28 -1.27
C THR A 97 5.12 0.18 -1.18
N LEU A 98 5.54 1.06 -2.09
CA LEU A 98 5.10 2.46 -2.10
C LEU A 98 3.60 2.60 -2.33
N SER A 99 3.01 1.75 -3.18
CA SER A 99 1.56 1.78 -3.43
C SER A 99 0.79 1.46 -2.15
N ALA A 100 1.16 0.38 -1.46
CA ALA A 100 0.51 0.00 -0.20
C ALA A 100 0.69 1.07 0.89
N ILE A 101 1.91 1.57 1.09
CA ILE A 101 2.22 2.57 2.12
C ILE A 101 1.60 3.94 1.81
N SER A 102 1.41 4.29 0.53
CA SER A 102 0.76 5.56 0.17
C SER A 102 -0.68 5.66 0.66
N ILE A 103 -1.43 4.55 0.65
CA ILE A 103 -2.79 4.50 1.20
C ILE A 103 -2.75 4.84 2.69
N GLU A 104 -1.85 4.19 3.42
CA GLU A 104 -1.71 4.34 4.86
C GLU A 104 -1.28 5.76 5.27
N VAL A 105 -0.23 6.30 4.65
CA VAL A 105 0.26 7.66 4.94
C VAL A 105 -0.83 8.70 4.68
N VAL A 106 -1.56 8.58 3.57
CA VAL A 106 -2.64 9.52 3.26
C VAL A 106 -3.82 9.36 4.23
N MET A 107 -4.22 8.13 4.57
CA MET A 107 -5.29 7.89 5.55
C MET A 107 -4.95 8.50 6.92
N ILE A 108 -3.74 8.26 7.43
CA ILE A 108 -3.27 8.84 8.71
C ILE A 108 -3.25 10.37 8.62
N SER A 109 -2.71 10.93 7.53
CA SER A 109 -2.64 12.39 7.33
C SER A 109 -4.02 13.02 7.29
N THR A 110 -4.97 12.40 6.57
CA THR A 110 -6.36 12.86 6.49
C THR A 110 -7.05 12.78 7.85
N ALA A 111 -6.82 11.72 8.62
CA ALA A 111 -7.36 11.59 9.97
C ALA A 111 -6.82 12.68 10.92
N MET A 112 -5.51 12.98 10.85
CA MET A 112 -4.89 14.06 11.63
C MET A 112 -5.40 15.45 11.23
N LEU A 113 -5.78 15.67 9.96
CA LEU A 113 -6.29 16.95 9.48
C LEU A 113 -7.78 17.19 9.81
N HIS A 114 -8.59 16.13 9.91
CA HIS A 114 -10.04 16.24 10.12
C HIS A 114 -10.52 15.89 11.53
N GLY A 115 -9.73 15.14 12.32
CA GLY A 115 -10.07 14.77 13.69
C GLY A 115 -9.95 15.94 14.68
N ALA A 116 -10.58 15.81 15.85
CA ALA A 116 -10.22 16.64 17.00
C ALA A 116 -8.71 16.45 17.22
N ASN A 117 -7.94 17.55 17.12
CA ASN A 117 -6.49 17.58 17.02
C ASN A 117 -5.81 16.73 18.11
N ASN A 118 -5.69 15.42 17.88
CA ASN A 118 -4.99 14.49 18.74
C ASN A 118 -3.57 14.36 18.20
N PRO A 119 -2.60 15.09 18.79
CA PRO A 119 -1.23 15.11 18.29
C PRO A 119 -0.54 13.74 18.37
N THR A 120 -1.10 12.77 19.10
CA THR A 120 -0.51 11.44 19.22
C THR A 120 -0.97 10.47 18.15
N LEU A 121 -2.10 10.71 17.48
CA LEU A 121 -2.73 9.78 16.53
C LEU A 121 -1.75 9.28 15.46
N GLY A 122 -0.97 10.18 14.87
CA GLY A 122 0.03 9.82 13.86
C GLY A 122 1.15 8.95 14.42
N ARG A 123 1.63 9.24 15.64
CA ARG A 123 2.67 8.46 16.32
C ARG A 123 2.16 7.07 16.67
N ASP A 124 0.95 6.99 17.22
CA ASP A 124 0.33 5.75 17.67
C ASP A 124 0.00 4.84 16.46
N ALA A 125 -0.41 5.43 15.33
CA ALA A 125 -0.58 4.71 14.07
C ALA A 125 0.75 4.14 13.55
N ILE A 126 1.81 4.95 13.45
CA ILE A 126 3.12 4.45 12.98
C ILE A 126 3.70 3.39 13.91
N PHE A 127 3.54 3.53 15.22
CA PHE A 127 3.93 2.50 16.18
C PHE A 127 3.19 1.18 15.93
N SER A 128 1.87 1.23 15.72
CA SER A 128 1.05 0.08 15.37
C SER A 128 1.50 -0.59 14.06
N VAL A 129 1.84 0.20 13.03
CA VAL A 129 2.36 -0.31 11.76
C VAL A 129 3.65 -1.10 11.95
N VAL A 130 4.60 -0.55 12.71
CA VAL A 130 5.86 -1.23 13.01
C VAL A 130 5.61 -2.53 13.78
N MET A 131 4.71 -2.50 14.77
CA MET A 131 4.36 -3.68 15.56
C MET A 131 3.71 -4.79 14.71
N ILE A 132 2.74 -4.42 13.86
CA ILE A 132 2.05 -5.36 12.97
C ILE A 132 3.03 -5.93 11.94
N ALA A 133 3.88 -5.11 11.33
CA ALA A 133 4.83 -5.58 10.33
C ALA A 133 5.89 -6.52 10.92
N LEU A 134 6.56 -6.10 12.01
CA LEU A 134 7.69 -6.85 12.57
C LEU A 134 7.27 -8.04 13.45
N ASN A 135 6.29 -7.85 14.33
CA ASN A 135 5.87 -8.92 15.25
C ASN A 135 4.75 -9.77 14.65
N GLY A 136 3.79 -9.12 13.99
CA GLY A 136 2.66 -9.80 13.35
C GLY A 136 3.09 -10.55 12.10
N LEU A 137 3.34 -9.83 11.01
CA LEU A 137 3.56 -10.41 9.69
C LEU A 137 4.86 -11.22 9.60
N VAL A 138 6.00 -10.62 10.01
CA VAL A 138 7.30 -11.33 9.98
C VAL A 138 7.29 -12.50 10.97
N GLY A 139 6.80 -12.30 12.20
CA GLY A 139 6.70 -13.37 13.21
C GLY A 139 5.84 -14.54 12.75
N LEU A 140 4.65 -14.27 12.19
CA LEU A 140 3.76 -15.30 11.67
C LEU A 140 4.37 -16.01 10.45
N SER A 141 5.05 -15.28 9.57
CA SER A 141 5.73 -15.86 8.40
C SER A 141 6.86 -16.82 8.78
N LEU A 142 7.63 -16.48 9.82
CA LEU A 142 8.66 -17.36 10.38
C LEU A 142 8.05 -18.58 11.07
N LEU A 143 6.98 -18.40 11.84
CA LEU A 143 6.29 -19.49 12.53
C LEU A 143 5.70 -20.50 11.53
N LEU A 144 4.88 -20.03 10.58
CA LEU A 144 4.24 -20.88 9.58
C LEU A 144 5.26 -21.49 8.63
N GLY A 145 6.26 -20.72 8.22
CA GLY A 145 7.32 -21.19 7.34
C GLY A 145 8.21 -22.23 8.01
N GLY A 146 8.59 -22.04 9.27
CA GLY A 146 9.33 -23.01 10.08
C GLY A 146 8.52 -24.28 10.38
N LEU A 147 7.23 -24.17 10.66
CA LEU A 147 6.34 -25.32 10.81
C LEU A 147 6.26 -26.18 9.54
N ARG A 148 6.21 -25.53 8.36
CA ARG A 148 6.04 -26.23 7.08
C ARG A 148 7.35 -26.74 6.48
N HIS A 149 8.44 -25.98 6.58
CA HIS A 149 9.69 -26.25 5.86
C HIS A 149 10.84 -26.68 6.79
N ARG A 150 10.68 -26.59 8.13
CA ARG A 150 11.68 -26.84 9.19
C ARG A 150 12.87 -25.88 9.17
N GLU A 151 13.49 -25.70 8.02
CA GLU A 151 14.57 -24.74 7.77
C GLU A 151 14.15 -23.75 6.68
N GLN A 152 14.34 -22.46 6.94
CA GLN A 152 14.04 -21.39 6.00
C GLN A 152 15.33 -20.72 5.54
N HIS A 153 15.49 -20.55 4.24
CA HIS A 153 16.60 -19.80 3.65
C HIS A 153 16.14 -18.35 3.45
N TYR A 154 16.81 -17.41 4.10
CA TYR A 154 16.53 -15.98 3.98
C TYR A 154 17.81 -15.22 3.63
N ASN A 155 17.64 -14.11 2.91
CA ASN A 155 18.75 -13.22 2.61
C ASN A 155 19.08 -12.34 3.84
N LEU A 156 19.97 -12.85 4.71
CA LEU A 156 20.42 -12.16 5.92
C LEU A 156 20.93 -10.74 5.66
N GLN A 157 21.58 -10.52 4.52
CA GLN A 157 22.13 -9.21 4.18
C GLN A 157 21.02 -8.20 3.90
N GLY A 158 19.98 -8.60 3.16
CA GLY A 158 18.79 -7.78 2.91
C GLY A 158 18.00 -7.51 4.19
N VAL A 159 17.74 -8.54 4.99
CA VAL A 159 17.00 -8.43 6.27
C VAL A 159 17.71 -7.45 7.21
N ASN A 160 19.02 -7.59 7.41
CA ASN A 160 19.79 -6.69 8.27
C ASN A 160 19.76 -5.24 7.75
N ALA A 161 19.79 -5.04 6.43
CA ALA A 161 19.69 -3.70 5.85
C ALA A 161 18.34 -3.03 6.16
N TYR A 162 17.22 -3.76 6.02
CA TYR A 162 15.89 -3.24 6.37
C TYR A 162 15.76 -2.98 7.89
N LEU A 163 16.13 -3.95 8.72
CA LEU A 163 15.98 -3.84 10.17
C LEU A 163 16.82 -2.69 10.77
N ASN A 164 18.03 -2.45 10.25
CA ASN A 164 18.86 -1.36 10.73
C ASN A 164 18.24 0.02 10.46
N VAL A 165 17.63 0.22 9.29
CA VAL A 165 16.96 1.50 8.96
C VAL A 165 15.69 1.67 9.78
N ILE A 166 14.88 0.62 9.90
CA ILE A 166 13.66 0.64 10.73
C ILE A 166 14.02 0.95 12.18
N MET A 167 15.03 0.27 12.74
CA MET A 167 15.49 0.51 14.11
C MET A 167 15.98 1.94 14.30
N ALA A 168 16.80 2.47 13.39
CA ALA A 168 17.29 3.84 13.48
C ALA A 168 16.14 4.87 13.47
N LEU A 169 15.18 4.72 12.54
CA LEU A 169 14.03 5.63 12.44
C LEU A 169 13.05 5.46 13.61
N ALA A 170 12.83 4.25 14.10
CA ALA A 170 11.96 3.99 15.24
C ALA A 170 12.55 4.56 16.54
N VAL A 171 13.85 4.37 16.79
CA VAL A 171 14.50 4.96 17.97
C VAL A 171 14.49 6.48 17.89
N LEU A 172 14.87 7.05 16.74
CA LEU A 172 14.89 8.50 16.58
C LEU A 172 13.49 9.13 16.57
N GLY A 173 12.47 8.47 16.00
CA GLY A 173 11.13 9.06 15.85
C GLY A 173 10.16 8.76 16.97
N LEU A 174 10.28 7.59 17.61
CA LEU A 174 9.31 7.11 18.60
C LEU A 174 9.86 7.08 20.03
N VAL A 175 11.17 6.88 20.22
CA VAL A 175 11.78 6.77 21.55
C VAL A 175 12.45 8.07 21.98
N LEU A 176 13.23 8.70 21.11
CA LEU A 176 13.98 9.92 21.43
C LEU A 176 13.12 11.08 21.97
N PRO A 177 11.90 11.38 21.47
CA PRO A 177 11.08 12.46 21.99
C PRO A 177 10.89 12.41 23.51
N ASP A 178 10.76 11.21 24.08
CA ASP A 178 10.53 10.97 25.52
C ASP A 178 11.72 11.40 26.39
N PHE A 179 12.92 11.48 25.80
CA PHE A 179 14.15 11.84 26.48
C PHE A 179 14.62 13.27 26.18
N THR A 180 13.89 14.01 25.35
CA THR A 180 14.20 15.42 25.07
C THR A 180 13.70 16.33 26.19
N THR A 181 14.48 17.35 26.54
CA THR A 181 14.13 18.33 27.59
C THR A 181 13.70 19.69 27.03
N SER A 182 13.71 19.83 25.70
CA SER A 182 13.50 21.10 24.99
C SER A 182 12.03 21.55 24.96
N LYS A 183 11.08 20.63 25.17
CA LYS A 183 9.64 20.92 25.24
C LYS A 183 9.00 20.01 26.31
N SER A 184 7.89 20.45 26.89
CA SER A 184 7.15 19.63 27.86
C SER A 184 6.45 18.47 27.15
N GLY A 185 6.59 17.27 27.71
CA GLY A 185 6.01 16.04 27.18
C GLY A 185 6.82 15.42 26.02
N PRO A 186 6.34 14.31 25.45
CA PRO A 186 7.06 13.50 24.46
C PRO A 186 6.98 14.10 23.05
N ASN A 187 7.48 15.34 22.89
CA ASN A 187 7.37 16.09 21.65
C ASN A 187 8.70 16.77 21.31
N PHE A 188 9.04 16.78 20.02
CA PHE A 188 10.17 17.55 19.53
C PHE A 188 9.93 19.07 19.60
N SER A 189 11.02 19.81 19.79
CA SER A 189 11.06 21.24 19.43
C SER A 189 11.01 21.39 17.92
N THR A 190 10.66 22.58 17.42
CA THR A 190 10.62 22.84 15.97
C THR A 190 11.98 22.61 15.31
N GLU A 191 13.10 22.94 15.97
CA GLU A 191 14.43 22.66 15.42
C GLU A 191 14.73 21.15 15.36
N GLN A 192 14.34 20.40 16.40
CA GLN A 192 14.52 18.94 16.45
C GLN A 192 13.66 18.23 15.39
N GLU A 193 12.43 18.71 15.17
CA GLU A 193 11.52 18.18 14.15
C GLU A 193 12.10 18.37 12.74
N ILE A 194 12.55 19.59 12.40
CA ILE A 194 13.18 19.86 11.09
C ILE A 194 14.43 19.00 10.90
N PHE A 195 15.28 18.90 11.93
CA PHE A 195 16.45 18.03 11.89
C PHE A 195 16.06 16.56 11.65
N PHE A 196 15.07 16.07 12.38
CA PHE A 196 14.57 14.69 12.26
C PHE A 196 13.99 14.41 10.87
N ILE A 197 13.24 15.36 10.28
CA ILE A 197 12.72 15.25 8.91
C ILE A 197 13.88 15.12 7.92
N VAL A 198 14.88 16.01 8.00
CA VAL A 198 16.04 16.00 7.08
C VAL A 198 16.83 14.69 7.19
N VAL A 199 17.09 14.22 8.42
CA VAL A 199 17.80 12.96 8.66
C VAL A 199 16.99 11.78 8.14
N SER A 200 15.69 11.74 8.39
CA SER A 200 14.81 10.65 7.95
C SER A 200 14.74 10.56 6.42
N LEU A 201 14.56 11.69 5.73
CA LEU A 201 14.58 11.75 4.27
C LEU A 201 15.94 11.34 3.71
N SER A 202 17.03 11.77 4.33
CA SER A 202 18.40 11.41 3.90
C SER A 202 18.66 9.92 4.06
N LEU A 203 18.29 9.33 5.21
CA LEU A 203 18.41 7.89 5.46
C LEU A 203 17.59 7.09 4.45
N TYR A 204 16.35 7.50 4.18
CA TYR A 204 15.52 6.83 3.19
C TYR A 204 16.07 6.95 1.77
N ALA A 205 16.58 8.13 1.37
CA ALA A 205 17.20 8.32 0.06
C ALA A 205 18.47 7.45 -0.11
N ILE A 206 19.31 7.36 0.92
CA ILE A 206 20.48 6.47 0.93
C ILE A 206 20.05 5.01 0.84
N PHE A 207 19.00 4.63 1.57
CA PHE A 207 18.45 3.28 1.54
C PHE A 207 17.95 2.92 0.13
N LEU A 208 17.17 3.80 -0.50
CA LEU A 208 16.73 3.65 -1.89
C LEU A 208 17.89 3.55 -2.87
N PHE A 209 18.95 4.36 -2.70
CA PHE A 209 20.15 4.29 -3.54
C PHE A 209 20.88 2.93 -3.41
N ILE A 210 20.98 2.41 -2.19
CA ILE A 210 21.58 1.10 -1.92
C ILE A 210 20.72 -0.01 -2.55
N GLN A 211 19.40 0.06 -2.40
CA GLN A 211 18.45 -0.92 -2.92
C GLN A 211 18.39 -0.92 -4.45
N THR A 212 18.46 0.26 -5.09
CA THR A 212 18.32 0.40 -6.55
C THR A 212 19.61 0.20 -7.33
N MET A 213 20.76 0.65 -6.79
CA MET A 213 22.03 0.63 -7.52
C MET A 213 23.07 -0.25 -6.84
N ARG A 214 23.55 0.15 -5.65
CA ARG A 214 24.85 -0.31 -5.14
C ARG A 214 24.85 -1.75 -4.63
N HIS A 215 23.77 -2.19 -3.99
CA HIS A 215 23.67 -3.54 -3.43
C HIS A 215 22.34 -4.21 -3.80
N ARG A 216 21.83 -3.96 -5.01
CA ARG A 216 20.59 -4.56 -5.51
C ARG A 216 20.53 -6.08 -5.28
N ARG A 217 21.66 -6.79 -5.38
CA ARG A 217 21.73 -8.25 -5.13
C ARG A 217 21.31 -8.67 -3.72
N TYR A 218 21.41 -7.78 -2.71
CA TYR A 218 20.90 -8.05 -1.36
C TYR A 218 19.37 -7.98 -1.27
N PHE A 219 18.70 -7.45 -2.29
CA PHE A 219 17.27 -7.22 -2.32
C PHE A 219 16.58 -7.97 -3.47
N MET A 220 17.33 -8.79 -4.21
CA MET A 220 16.76 -9.68 -5.22
C MET A 220 16.39 -11.02 -4.57
N GLU A 221 15.20 -11.50 -4.92
CA GLU A 221 14.76 -12.86 -4.60
C GLU A 221 15.73 -13.89 -5.20
N SER A 222 16.02 -14.96 -4.46
CA SER A 222 16.80 -16.10 -4.96
C SER A 222 16.09 -16.71 -6.17
N GLU A 223 16.83 -17.09 -7.24
CA GLU A 223 16.24 -17.68 -8.47
C GLU A 223 15.32 -18.89 -8.18
N ASP A 224 15.59 -19.65 -7.12
CA ASP A 224 14.79 -20.82 -6.70
C ASP A 224 13.36 -20.47 -6.23
N VAL A 225 13.14 -19.28 -5.66
CA VAL A 225 11.81 -18.84 -5.17
C VAL A 225 10.94 -18.33 -6.33
N VAL A 226 11.55 -17.70 -7.34
CA VAL A 226 10.86 -17.20 -8.54
C VAL A 226 10.19 -18.33 -9.33
N VAL A 227 10.79 -19.52 -9.36
CA VAL A 227 10.24 -20.70 -10.07
C VAL A 227 8.95 -21.23 -9.41
N THR A 228 8.84 -21.14 -8.08
CA THR A 228 7.64 -21.61 -7.35
C THR A 228 6.51 -20.59 -7.36
N ALA A 229 6.81 -19.28 -7.27
CA ALA A 229 5.81 -18.21 -7.33
C ALA A 229 5.12 -18.10 -8.72
N ASN A 230 5.87 -18.32 -9.80
CA ASN A 230 5.34 -18.30 -11.17
C ASN A 230 4.28 -19.39 -11.45
N SER A 231 4.17 -20.41 -10.60
CA SER A 231 3.15 -21.47 -10.74
C SER A 231 1.79 -21.09 -10.15
N ALA A 232 1.70 -20.02 -9.36
CA ALA A 232 0.50 -19.60 -8.64
C ALA A 232 -0.19 -18.35 -9.22
N HIS A 233 0.41 -17.68 -10.19
CA HIS A 233 -0.22 -16.53 -10.84
C HIS A 233 -1.18 -17.00 -11.94
N HIS A 234 -2.48 -16.79 -11.71
CA HIS A 234 -3.47 -16.82 -12.78
C HIS A 234 -2.99 -15.96 -13.97
N PRO A 235 -3.37 -16.27 -15.22
CA PRO A 235 -2.97 -15.49 -16.39
C PRO A 235 -3.63 -14.11 -16.34
N VAL A 236 -3.05 -13.19 -15.58
CA VAL A 236 -3.44 -11.79 -15.54
C VAL A 236 -3.10 -11.23 -16.90
N ARG A 237 -4.10 -10.68 -17.61
CA ARG A 237 -3.86 -10.04 -18.90
C ARG A 237 -2.99 -8.82 -18.67
N ILE A 238 -1.74 -8.89 -19.14
CA ILE A 238 -0.78 -7.82 -19.00
C ILE A 238 -1.10 -6.76 -20.07
N HIS A 239 -1.70 -5.64 -19.66
CA HIS A 239 -1.98 -4.48 -20.51
C HIS A 239 -0.72 -3.58 -20.65
N SER A 240 -0.84 -2.41 -21.28
CA SER A 240 0.27 -1.44 -21.40
C SER A 240 0.75 -0.96 -20.02
N THR A 241 2.03 -0.63 -19.89
CA THR A 241 2.61 -0.04 -18.67
C THR A 241 1.86 1.24 -18.26
N ALA A 242 1.53 2.08 -19.23
CA ALA A 242 0.78 3.32 -19.00
C ALA A 242 -0.61 3.05 -18.42
N PHE A 243 -1.28 1.97 -18.86
CA PHE A 243 -2.60 1.59 -18.34
C PHE A 243 -2.52 1.17 -16.88
N HIS A 244 -1.59 0.28 -16.51
CA HIS A 244 -1.46 -0.14 -15.12
C HIS A 244 -1.01 1.02 -14.22
N ALA A 245 -0.12 1.90 -14.69
CA ALA A 245 0.28 3.09 -13.95
C ALA A 245 -0.89 4.07 -13.74
N SER A 246 -1.69 4.35 -14.79
CA SER A 246 -2.85 5.23 -14.63
C SER A 246 -3.91 4.62 -13.72
N MET A 247 -4.18 3.32 -13.87
CA MET A 247 -5.22 2.67 -13.07
C MET A 247 -4.80 2.53 -11.61
N LEU A 248 -3.52 2.27 -11.35
CA LEU A 248 -2.95 2.31 -10.00
C LEU A 248 -3.25 3.65 -9.32
N LEU A 249 -2.93 4.77 -9.98
CA LEU A 249 -3.19 6.10 -9.42
C LEU A 249 -4.69 6.35 -9.18
N VAL A 250 -5.55 5.96 -10.13
CA VAL A 250 -6.99 6.16 -10.00
C VAL A 250 -7.58 5.32 -8.85
N TYR A 251 -7.16 4.07 -8.69
CA TYR A 251 -7.57 3.23 -7.56
C TYR A 251 -7.03 3.76 -6.23
N LEU A 252 -5.79 4.25 -6.18
CA LEU A 252 -5.25 4.88 -4.97
C LEU A 252 -6.12 6.06 -4.52
N VAL A 253 -6.47 6.95 -5.44
CA VAL A 253 -7.38 8.07 -5.17
C VAL A 253 -8.75 7.57 -4.69
N ALA A 254 -9.33 6.56 -5.35
CA ALA A 254 -10.62 6.00 -4.95
C ALA A 254 -10.59 5.43 -3.52
N VAL A 255 -9.54 4.67 -3.17
CA VAL A 255 -9.36 4.10 -1.82
C VAL A 255 -9.24 5.22 -0.79
N ILE A 256 -8.43 6.24 -1.06
CA ILE A 256 -8.24 7.39 -0.17
C ILE A 256 -9.58 8.10 0.11
N LEU A 257 -10.37 8.38 -0.93
CA LEU A 257 -11.67 9.05 -0.79
C LEU A 257 -12.67 8.20 0.01
N LEU A 258 -12.69 6.90 -0.22
CA LEU A 258 -13.58 5.99 0.51
C LEU A 258 -13.17 5.85 1.98
N ALA A 259 -11.88 5.76 2.25
CA ALA A 259 -11.34 5.66 3.60
C ALA A 259 -11.64 6.89 4.45
N GLU A 260 -11.56 8.09 3.87
CA GLU A 260 -11.98 9.31 4.55
C GLU A 260 -13.46 9.23 5.01
N LYS A 261 -14.35 8.71 4.16
CA LYS A 261 -15.77 8.55 4.50
C LYS A 261 -16.06 7.41 5.46
N PHE A 262 -15.13 6.47 5.60
CA PHE A 262 -15.22 5.37 6.55
C PHE A 262 -14.99 5.82 8.00
N ALA A 263 -14.28 6.93 8.24
CA ALA A 263 -14.05 7.46 9.59
C ALA A 263 -15.36 7.81 10.33
N ILE A 264 -16.35 8.37 9.62
CA ILE A 264 -17.63 8.80 10.22
C ILE A 264 -18.40 7.66 10.89
N PRO A 265 -18.72 6.53 10.21
CA PRO A 265 -19.40 5.41 10.85
C PRO A 265 -18.52 4.71 11.89
N LEU A 266 -17.20 4.78 11.78
CA LEU A 266 -16.27 4.23 12.77
C LEU A 266 -16.38 5.02 14.09
N ASP A 267 -16.27 6.34 14.04
CA ASP A 267 -16.36 7.22 15.23
C ASP A 267 -17.71 7.08 15.94
N ASN A 268 -18.80 7.08 15.17
CA ASN A 268 -20.15 6.87 15.70
C ASN A 268 -20.32 5.48 16.36
N SER A 269 -19.60 4.46 15.88
CA SER A 269 -19.61 3.14 16.49
C SER A 269 -18.84 3.13 17.81
N ILE A 270 -17.66 3.77 17.86
CA ILE A 270 -16.84 3.88 19.07
C ILE A 270 -17.61 4.58 20.19
N GLU A 271 -18.23 5.73 19.88
CA GLU A 271 -19.05 6.50 20.84
C GLU A 271 -20.23 5.67 21.36
N LYS A 272 -20.94 4.97 20.46
CA LYS A 272 -22.13 4.19 20.82
C LYS A 272 -21.82 2.94 21.64
N PHE A 273 -20.67 2.30 21.40
CA PHE A 273 -20.25 1.12 22.14
C PHE A 273 -19.37 1.44 23.35
N ASN A 274 -19.14 2.72 23.68
CA ASN A 274 -18.22 3.17 24.74
C ASN A 274 -16.84 2.50 24.62
N MET A 275 -16.35 2.31 23.39
CA MET A 275 -15.02 1.74 23.18
C MET A 275 -13.96 2.81 23.46
N PRO A 276 -12.81 2.44 24.06
CA PRO A 276 -11.70 3.38 24.25
C PRO A 276 -11.20 3.89 22.88
N GLN A 277 -10.91 5.19 22.78
CA GLN A 277 -10.44 5.82 21.53
C GLN A 277 -9.03 5.40 21.10
N GLU A 278 -8.31 4.64 21.93
CA GLU A 278 -6.91 4.23 21.71
C GLU A 278 -6.77 2.86 21.01
N PHE A 279 -7.80 2.40 20.27
CA PHE A 279 -7.78 1.12 19.55
C PHE A 279 -7.74 1.28 18.03
#